data_AF-A0A6P3ZJ02-F1
#
_entry.id   AF-A0A6P3ZJ02-F1
#
_cell.length_a   1.000
_cell.length_b   1.000
_cell.length_c   1.000
_cell.angle_alpha   90.00
_cell.angle_beta   90.00
_cell.angle_gamma   90.00
#
_symmetry.space_group_name_H-M   'P 1'
#
loop_
_entity.id
_entity.type
_entity.pdbx_description
1 polymer ?
#
loop_
_entity_poly.entity_id
_entity_poly.type
_entity_poly.pdbx_seq_one_letter_code
_entity_poly.pdbx_strand_id
1 'polypeptide(L)'
;MAITHNFKPTISISPSSRYTPSIPSRPFPLKTHTGFHFFSPIPSRFLFYQAPSLSLSRRLFLPSVSGIWDALTGGNNARESVIAVRRGMLLFRQGDVSGSLAEFDKAIELDPSQKVGRDSRPVMRKAYNMFKDGGDPEKLAAEFSSGQANECFYSSLYAGLYYESQKKPDDAKLHIVAACQSPYGQRSDDYMASLAKVHCLCRNWGSI
;
A
#
# COMPACT_ATOMS: atom_id res chain seq x y z
N MET A 1 36.55 9.24 55.14
CA MET A 1 37.25 9.95 54.05
C MET A 1 36.86 9.27 52.74
N ALA A 2 36.26 10.03 51.84
CA ALA A 2 35.63 9.58 50.61
C ALA A 2 36.64 9.43 49.47
N ILE A 3 36.42 8.48 48.56
CA ILE A 3 37.08 8.43 47.26
C ILE A 3 35.98 8.44 46.20
N THR A 4 35.79 9.60 45.58
CA THR A 4 35.01 9.78 44.35
C THR A 4 35.98 10.22 43.26
N HIS A 5 36.10 9.44 42.19
CA HIS A 5 36.74 9.90 40.96
C HIS A 5 35.75 9.86 39.81
N ASN A 6 35.35 11.09 39.43
CA ASN A 6 34.58 11.47 38.26
C ASN A 6 35.31 11.06 36.97
N PHE A 7 34.64 10.31 36.10
CA PHE A 7 35.01 10.20 34.69
C PHE A 7 34.01 10.99 33.84
N LYS A 8 34.53 12.03 33.18
CA LYS A 8 33.86 12.84 32.16
C LYS A 8 34.36 12.36 30.78
N PRO A 9 33.51 12.02 29.81
CA PRO A 9 33.96 11.83 28.44
C PRO A 9 33.77 13.13 27.63
N THR A 10 34.82 13.50 26.88
CA THR A 10 34.87 14.61 25.94
C THR A 10 34.38 14.13 24.58
N ILE A 11 33.35 14.80 24.03
CA ILE A 11 32.80 14.56 22.70
C ILE A 11 33.64 15.31 21.67
N SER A 12 34.12 14.61 20.64
CA SER A 12 34.72 15.20 19.43
C SER A 12 33.76 14.99 18.26
N ILE A 13 33.31 16.09 17.65
CA ILE A 13 32.44 16.14 16.48
C ILE A 13 33.30 16.57 15.29
N SER A 14 33.17 15.89 14.15
CA SER A 14 33.41 16.44 12.80
C SER A 14 32.83 15.52 11.70
N PRO A 15 32.55 16.03 10.48
CA PRO A 15 31.24 15.89 9.86
C PRO A 15 31.15 14.97 8.62
N SER A 16 29.89 14.62 8.35
CA SER A 16 29.21 14.23 7.09
C SER A 16 30.02 13.98 5.81
N SER A 17 29.83 12.79 5.22
CA SER A 17 30.04 12.55 3.78
C SER A 17 28.84 11.81 3.16
N ARG A 18 28.54 12.26 1.94
CA ARG A 18 27.37 12.07 1.11
C ARG A 18 27.12 10.61 0.70
N TYR A 19 25.85 10.21 0.75
CA TYR A 19 25.31 9.02 0.10
C TYR A 19 25.13 9.24 -1.41
N THR A 20 25.53 8.25 -2.22
CA THR A 20 24.86 7.92 -3.48
C THR A 20 24.95 6.41 -3.73
N PRO A 21 23.83 5.75 -4.06
CA PRO A 21 23.91 4.64 -4.99
C PRO A 21 22.91 4.76 -6.14
N SER A 22 23.46 4.61 -7.35
CA SER A 22 22.81 4.44 -8.64
C SER A 22 22.00 3.14 -8.75
N ILE A 23 20.81 3.19 -9.34
CA ILE A 23 20.01 2.02 -9.74
C ILE A 23 20.07 1.86 -11.26
N PRO A 24 20.51 0.71 -11.81
CA PRO A 24 20.24 0.35 -13.20
C PRO A 24 18.91 -0.42 -13.33
N SER A 25 18.15 -0.05 -14.34
CA SER A 25 16.87 -0.62 -14.78
C SER A 25 16.99 -1.96 -15.50
N ARG A 26 15.92 -2.77 -15.42
CA ARG A 26 15.67 -4.04 -16.13
C ARG A 26 15.72 -3.89 -17.66
N PRO A 27 15.80 -5.00 -18.44
CA PRO A 27 14.60 -5.37 -19.20
C PRO A 27 14.39 -6.88 -19.48
N PHE A 28 13.13 -7.28 -19.65
CA PHE A 28 12.73 -8.44 -20.47
C PHE A 28 11.82 -7.94 -21.62
N PRO A 29 11.94 -8.47 -22.86
CA PRO A 29 11.32 -7.89 -24.04
C PRO A 29 9.95 -8.50 -24.40
N LEU A 30 9.09 -7.68 -25.01
CA LEU A 30 7.90 -8.09 -25.77
C LEU A 30 8.31 -8.52 -27.20
N LYS A 31 7.59 -9.49 -27.77
CA LYS A 31 7.56 -9.76 -29.21
C LYS A 31 6.11 -9.81 -29.69
N THR A 32 5.81 -9.03 -30.73
CA THR A 32 4.58 -8.98 -31.51
C THR A 32 4.83 -9.56 -32.91
N HIS A 33 3.79 -10.09 -33.56
CA HIS A 33 3.67 -10.35 -35.00
C HIS A 33 2.17 -10.21 -35.33
N THR A 34 1.62 -9.24 -36.10
CA THR A 34 1.74 -8.81 -37.52
C THR A 34 1.04 -9.70 -38.56
N GLY A 35 0.20 -9.06 -39.39
CA GLY A 35 -0.29 -9.51 -40.73
C GLY A 35 -1.76 -9.97 -40.73
N PHE A 36 -2.67 -9.61 -41.66
CA PHE A 36 -2.52 -9.34 -43.09
C PHE A 36 -3.71 -8.52 -43.69
N HIS A 37 -3.43 -7.96 -44.88
CA HIS A 37 -4.26 -7.13 -45.78
C HIS A 37 -5.16 -7.97 -46.74
N PHE A 38 -6.25 -7.40 -47.29
CA PHE A 38 -6.44 -7.08 -48.74
C PHE A 38 -7.92 -6.88 -49.20
N PHE A 39 -8.05 -5.98 -50.18
CA PHE A 39 -9.21 -5.48 -50.95
C PHE A 39 -9.65 -6.38 -52.13
N SER A 40 -10.92 -6.28 -52.61
CA SER A 40 -11.37 -6.08 -54.04
C SER A 40 -12.73 -6.77 -54.42
N PRO A 41 -13.47 -6.33 -55.49
CA PRO A 41 -14.95 -6.31 -55.57
C PRO A 41 -15.64 -6.94 -56.83
N ILE A 42 -16.99 -6.74 -56.97
CA ILE A 42 -17.89 -6.71 -58.20
C ILE A 42 -18.65 -8.05 -58.58
N PRO A 43 -19.86 -8.12 -59.23
CA PRO A 43 -21.15 -7.36 -59.17
C PRO A 43 -22.48 -8.21 -59.15
N SER A 44 -23.59 -7.53 -58.84
CA SER A 44 -24.99 -7.57 -59.36
C SER A 44 -25.69 -8.82 -59.95
N ARG A 45 -26.84 -9.21 -59.37
CA ARG A 45 -28.04 -9.58 -60.16
C ARG A 45 -29.35 -9.28 -59.41
N PHE A 46 -30.20 -8.50 -60.06
CA PHE A 46 -31.53 -8.06 -59.62
C PHE A 46 -32.56 -9.19 -59.76
N LEU A 47 -33.41 -9.37 -58.74
CA LEU A 47 -34.80 -9.80 -58.91
C LEU A 47 -35.69 -9.00 -57.95
N PHE A 48 -36.58 -8.23 -58.57
CA PHE A 48 -37.72 -7.56 -57.95
C PHE A 48 -38.71 -8.63 -57.45
N TYR A 49 -38.99 -8.62 -56.15
CA TYR A 49 -40.29 -9.05 -55.62
C TYR A 49 -40.69 -8.06 -54.54
N GLN A 50 -41.71 -7.27 -54.85
CA GLN A 50 -42.31 -6.30 -53.95
C GLN A 50 -43.35 -7.06 -53.10
N ALA A 51 -43.11 -7.14 -51.79
CA ALA A 51 -44.05 -7.66 -50.80
C ALA A 51 -44.09 -6.70 -49.61
N PRO A 52 -45.24 -6.58 -48.92
CA PRO A 52 -45.70 -5.35 -48.30
C PRO A 52 -44.93 -4.97 -47.04
N SER A 53 -44.83 -3.66 -46.82
CA SER A 53 -44.27 -3.04 -45.63
C SER A 53 -45.11 -3.40 -44.40
N LEU A 54 -44.70 -4.43 -43.67
CA LEU A 54 -44.99 -4.55 -42.26
C LEU A 54 -43.86 -3.86 -41.49
N SER A 55 -44.22 -2.73 -40.91
CA SER A 55 -43.42 -1.95 -39.98
C SER A 55 -42.96 -2.82 -38.81
N LEU A 56 -41.70 -3.22 -38.84
CA LEU A 56 -40.93 -3.58 -37.65
C LEU A 56 -39.71 -2.68 -37.61
N SER A 57 -39.99 -1.41 -37.35
CA SER A 57 -38.97 -0.44 -36.97
C SER A 57 -38.23 -0.96 -35.75
N ARG A 58 -36.91 -0.99 -35.94
CA ARG A 58 -35.86 -1.04 -34.92
C ARG A 58 -35.42 -2.45 -34.51
N ARG A 59 -34.47 -2.98 -35.30
CA ARG A 59 -33.32 -3.71 -34.77
C ARG A 59 -32.80 -2.96 -33.54
N LEU A 60 -33.07 -3.46 -32.34
CA LEU A 60 -32.33 -3.09 -31.14
C LEU A 60 -31.16 -4.07 -31.00
N PHE A 61 -30.10 -3.76 -31.75
CA PHE A 61 -28.76 -4.33 -31.67
C PHE A 61 -27.87 -3.16 -31.25
N LEU A 62 -27.14 -3.10 -30.14
CA LEU A 62 -26.90 -3.92 -28.96
C LEU A 62 -26.94 -2.93 -27.76
N PRO A 63 -27.14 -3.35 -26.51
CA PRO A 63 -26.83 -2.45 -25.40
C PRO A 63 -25.35 -2.03 -25.55
N SER A 64 -25.02 -0.75 -25.27
CA SER A 64 -23.62 -0.42 -25.00
C SER A 64 -23.18 -1.32 -23.86
N VAL A 65 -22.35 -2.31 -24.19
CA VAL A 65 -21.90 -3.35 -23.25
C VAL A 65 -21.06 -2.73 -22.13
N SER A 66 -20.54 -1.51 -22.32
CA SER A 66 -19.90 -0.72 -21.25
C SER A 66 -20.88 -0.29 -20.15
N GLY A 67 -22.13 0.03 -20.50
CA GLY A 67 -23.06 0.71 -19.60
C GLY A 67 -23.81 -0.19 -18.60
N ILE A 68 -23.84 -1.50 -18.83
CA ILE A 68 -24.50 -2.48 -17.94
C ILE A 68 -23.46 -3.31 -17.16
N TRP A 69 -22.22 -3.36 -17.67
CA TRP A 69 -21.12 -4.16 -17.13
C TRP A 69 -20.35 -3.45 -15.99
N ASP A 70 -20.26 -2.13 -16.04
CA ASP A 70 -19.86 -1.31 -14.89
C ASP A 70 -20.94 -1.29 -13.79
N ALA A 71 -22.19 -1.59 -14.15
CA ALA A 71 -23.36 -1.44 -13.28
C ALA A 71 -23.55 -2.60 -12.28
N LEU A 72 -22.75 -3.67 -12.35
CA LEU A 72 -22.91 -4.84 -11.49
C LEU A 72 -21.81 -5.00 -10.43
N THR A 73 -20.50 -4.98 -10.75
CA THR A 73 -19.51 -5.56 -9.82
C THR A 73 -18.03 -5.14 -9.97
N GLY A 74 -17.72 -3.92 -10.39
CA GLY A 74 -16.36 -3.37 -10.16
C GLY A 74 -15.28 -3.83 -11.13
N GLY A 75 -15.64 -4.08 -12.39
CA GLY A 75 -14.67 -4.40 -13.46
C GLY A 75 -13.76 -3.23 -13.85
N ASN A 76 -14.31 -2.02 -14.01
CA ASN A 76 -13.54 -0.81 -14.28
C ASN A 76 -13.01 -0.16 -12.99
N ASN A 77 -13.84 -0.04 -11.95
CA ASN A 77 -13.43 0.63 -10.71
C ASN A 77 -12.25 -0.07 -10.00
N ALA A 78 -12.18 -1.40 -9.97
CA ALA A 78 -11.04 -2.09 -9.37
C ALA A 78 -9.74 -1.85 -10.14
N ARG A 79 -9.81 -1.78 -11.48
CA ARG A 79 -8.64 -1.47 -12.33
C ARG A 79 -8.23 -0.02 -12.18
N GLU A 80 -9.19 0.90 -12.15
CA GLU A 80 -8.96 2.32 -11.91
C GLU A 80 -8.39 2.58 -10.52
N SER A 81 -8.88 1.88 -9.49
CA SER A 81 -8.33 1.90 -8.13
C SER A 81 -6.86 1.48 -8.14
N VAL A 82 -6.51 0.39 -8.82
CA VAL A 82 -5.12 -0.06 -8.97
C VAL A 82 -4.25 0.96 -9.73
N ILE A 83 -4.79 1.64 -10.74
CA ILE A 83 -4.09 2.72 -11.46
C ILE A 83 -3.84 3.91 -10.55
N ALA A 84 -4.85 4.31 -9.78
CA ALA A 84 -4.78 5.40 -8.81
C ALA A 84 -3.73 5.09 -7.73
N VAL A 85 -3.70 3.87 -7.18
CA VAL A 85 -2.63 3.42 -6.26
C VAL A 85 -1.25 3.56 -6.89
N ARG A 86 -1.05 3.11 -8.13
CA ARG A 86 0.26 3.23 -8.80
C ARG A 86 0.67 4.68 -9.00
N ARG A 87 -0.27 5.56 -9.37
CA ARG A 87 -0.02 7.00 -9.54
C ARG A 87 0.32 7.67 -8.22
N GLY A 88 -0.44 7.38 -7.17
CA GLY A 88 -0.14 7.86 -5.82
C GLY A 88 1.27 7.50 -5.40
N MET A 89 1.66 6.24 -5.56
CA MET A 89 3.04 5.79 -5.26
C MET A 89 4.11 6.52 -6.10
N LEU A 90 3.83 6.85 -7.36
CA LEU A 90 4.77 7.62 -8.20
C LEU A 90 4.92 9.07 -7.72
N LEU A 91 3.80 9.72 -7.39
CA LEU A 91 3.78 11.08 -6.85
C LEU A 91 4.49 11.16 -5.48
N PHE A 92 4.25 10.17 -4.61
CA PHE A 92 4.94 10.05 -3.33
C PHE A 92 6.47 10.00 -3.51
N ARG A 93 6.94 9.18 -4.46
CA ARG A 93 8.38 9.05 -4.76
C ARG A 93 8.99 10.32 -5.36
N GLN A 94 8.17 11.18 -5.95
CA GLN A 94 8.59 12.48 -6.48
C GLN A 94 8.57 13.59 -5.41
N GLY A 95 8.07 13.29 -4.21
CA GLY A 95 7.93 14.25 -3.12
C GLY A 95 6.60 15.01 -3.13
N ASP A 96 5.73 14.79 -4.11
CA ASP A 96 4.37 15.35 -4.13
C ASP A 96 3.44 14.50 -3.25
N VAL A 97 3.55 14.70 -1.94
CA VAL A 97 2.74 14.01 -0.94
C VAL A 97 1.26 14.38 -1.08
N SER A 98 0.95 15.65 -1.40
CA SER A 98 -0.42 16.12 -1.61
C SER A 98 -1.10 15.43 -2.79
N GLY A 99 -0.46 15.39 -3.95
CA GLY A 99 -0.98 14.69 -5.14
C GLY A 99 -1.06 13.19 -4.91
N SER A 100 -0.09 12.63 -4.18
CA SER A 100 -0.12 11.22 -3.78
C SER A 100 -1.35 10.88 -2.95
N LEU A 101 -1.69 11.70 -1.96
CA LEU A 101 -2.85 11.48 -1.10
C LEU A 101 -4.14 11.52 -1.92
N ALA A 102 -4.30 12.48 -2.82
CA ALA A 102 -5.48 12.58 -3.67
C ALA A 102 -5.70 11.32 -4.54
N GLU A 103 -4.64 10.75 -5.11
CA GLU A 103 -4.74 9.50 -5.88
C GLU A 103 -5.05 8.28 -4.98
N PHE A 104 -4.59 8.27 -3.73
CA PHE A 104 -4.97 7.22 -2.78
C PHE A 104 -6.43 7.32 -2.32
N ASP A 105 -6.91 8.54 -2.04
CA ASP A 105 -8.31 8.77 -1.68
C ASP A 105 -9.23 8.31 -2.82
N LYS A 106 -8.89 8.65 -4.07
CA LYS A 106 -9.57 8.15 -5.26
C LYS A 106 -9.56 6.62 -5.33
N ALA A 107 -8.45 5.97 -4.99
CA ALA A 107 -8.38 4.50 -5.00
C ALA A 107 -9.35 3.87 -3.97
N ILE A 108 -9.49 4.48 -2.79
CA ILE A 108 -10.39 4.06 -1.73
C ILE A 108 -11.85 4.26 -2.13
N GLU A 109 -12.18 5.38 -2.81
CA GLU A 109 -13.54 5.62 -3.33
C GLU A 109 -13.94 4.61 -4.41
N LEU A 110 -13.01 4.29 -5.30
CA LEU A 110 -13.26 3.36 -6.42
C LEU A 110 -13.40 1.91 -5.95
N ASP A 111 -12.62 1.50 -4.95
CA ASP A 111 -12.75 0.18 -4.34
C ASP A 111 -12.66 0.30 -2.80
N PRO A 112 -13.77 0.62 -2.11
CA PRO A 112 -13.80 0.69 -0.65
C PRO A 112 -13.49 -0.67 -0.01
N SER A 113 -13.66 -1.74 -0.78
CA SER A 113 -13.42 -3.10 -0.35
C SER A 113 -12.01 -3.57 -0.63
N GLN A 114 -11.16 -2.77 -1.30
CA GLN A 114 -9.89 -3.17 -1.92
C GLN A 114 -9.25 -4.22 -1.05
N LYS A 115 -9.46 -5.48 -1.45
CA LYS A 115 -9.35 -6.59 -0.49
C LYS A 115 -7.91 -6.65 -0.08
N VAL A 116 -7.61 -6.12 1.11
CA VAL A 116 -6.30 -6.30 1.72
C VAL A 116 -6.10 -7.80 1.72
N GLY A 117 -5.12 -8.24 0.91
CA GLY A 117 -4.85 -9.64 0.67
C GLY A 117 -4.76 -10.35 2.01
N ARG A 118 -5.15 -11.63 2.05
CA ARG A 118 -5.00 -12.41 3.28
C ARG A 118 -3.50 -12.59 3.55
N ASP A 119 -2.93 -11.64 4.29
CA ASP A 119 -1.59 -11.77 4.83
C ASP A 119 -1.58 -13.07 5.65
N SER A 120 -0.56 -13.89 5.41
CA SER A 120 -0.41 -15.18 6.07
C SER A 120 -0.13 -15.02 7.56
N ARG A 121 0.34 -13.84 7.99
CA ARG A 121 0.70 -13.55 9.38
C ARG A 121 -0.54 -13.08 10.15
N PRO A 122 -0.97 -13.80 11.20
CA PRO A 122 -2.16 -13.44 11.97
C PRO A 122 -2.11 -12.03 12.58
N VAL A 123 -0.93 -11.61 13.07
CA VAL A 123 -0.71 -10.28 13.66
C VAL A 123 -1.04 -9.14 12.69
N MET A 124 -0.74 -9.30 11.39
CA MET A 124 -1.02 -8.29 10.37
C MET A 124 -2.52 -8.11 10.15
N ARG A 125 -3.25 -9.24 10.14
CA ARG A 125 -4.70 -9.21 9.98
C ARG A 125 -5.38 -8.57 11.19
N LYS A 126 -4.92 -8.88 12.41
CA LYS A 126 -5.44 -8.28 13.64
C LYS A 126 -5.16 -6.79 13.72
N ALA A 127 -3.93 -6.38 13.42
CA ALA A 127 -3.57 -4.97 13.33
C ALA A 127 -4.44 -4.24 12.30
N TYR A 128 -4.60 -4.78 11.09
CA TYR A 128 -5.47 -4.20 10.06
C TYR A 128 -6.91 -4.00 10.56
N ASN A 129 -7.53 -5.02 11.16
CA ASN A 129 -8.89 -4.91 11.68
C ASN A 129 -8.98 -3.85 12.78
N MET A 130 -7.95 -3.73 13.64
CA MET A 130 -7.88 -2.69 14.67
C MET A 130 -7.82 -1.27 14.07
N PHE A 131 -7.03 -1.05 13.02
CA PHE A 131 -6.99 0.25 12.34
C PHE A 131 -8.26 0.57 11.55
N LYS A 132 -8.93 -0.46 11.02
CA LYS A 132 -10.14 -0.32 10.20
C LYS A 132 -11.39 -0.07 11.05
N ASP A 133 -11.62 -0.93 12.03
CA ASP A 133 -12.87 -1.00 12.79
C ASP A 133 -12.73 -0.34 14.18
N GLY A 134 -11.52 0.12 14.50
CA GLY A 134 -11.13 0.47 15.86
C GLY A 134 -10.80 -0.77 16.69
N GLY A 135 -10.11 -0.55 17.80
CA GLY A 135 -9.82 -1.63 18.73
C GLY A 135 -8.89 -1.20 19.85
N ASP A 136 -8.51 -2.19 20.65
CA ASP A 136 -7.63 -2.01 21.79
C ASP A 136 -6.19 -2.46 21.43
N PRO A 137 -5.23 -1.53 21.36
CA PRO A 137 -3.82 -1.83 21.13
C PRO A 137 -3.20 -2.73 22.19
N GLU A 138 -3.62 -2.62 23.45
CA GLU A 138 -3.08 -3.46 24.53
C GLU A 138 -3.50 -4.90 24.33
N LYS A 139 -4.76 -5.13 23.95
CA LYS A 139 -5.25 -6.47 23.61
C LYS A 139 -4.47 -7.07 22.45
N LEU A 140 -4.14 -6.28 21.42
CA LEU A 140 -3.29 -6.74 20.31
C LEU A 140 -1.89 -7.13 20.82
N ALA A 141 -1.24 -6.28 21.60
CA ALA A 141 0.09 -6.53 22.14
C ALA A 141 0.11 -7.78 23.05
N ALA A 142 -0.90 -7.91 23.92
CA ALA A 142 -1.04 -9.03 24.85
C ALA A 142 -1.28 -10.37 24.12
N GLU A 143 -2.15 -10.38 23.10
CA GLU A 143 -2.47 -11.58 22.32
C GLU A 143 -1.23 -12.24 21.69
N PHE A 144 -0.27 -11.43 21.25
CA PHE A 144 0.96 -11.89 20.61
C PHE A 144 2.21 -11.80 21.50
N SER A 145 2.05 -11.49 22.79
CA SER A 145 3.19 -11.30 23.72
C SER A 145 4.00 -12.59 23.96
N SER A 146 3.34 -13.74 23.90
CA SER A 146 3.94 -15.08 24.03
C SER A 146 4.20 -15.78 22.70
N GLY A 147 3.96 -15.08 21.57
CA GLY A 147 4.10 -15.61 20.22
C GLY A 147 5.55 -15.67 19.74
N GLN A 148 5.72 -15.76 18.42
CA GLN A 148 7.05 -15.70 17.81
C GLN A 148 7.64 -14.30 17.96
N ALA A 149 8.98 -14.19 17.97
CA ALA A 149 9.66 -12.91 18.19
C ALA A 149 9.25 -11.80 17.20
N ASN A 150 8.97 -12.16 15.94
CA ASN A 150 8.44 -11.24 14.94
C ASN A 150 6.99 -10.82 15.25
N GLU A 151 6.14 -11.73 15.74
CA GLU A 151 4.77 -11.41 16.13
C GLU A 151 4.73 -10.43 17.31
N CYS A 152 5.54 -10.65 18.36
CA CYS A 152 5.69 -9.74 19.49
C CYS A 152 6.15 -8.34 19.04
N PHE A 153 7.10 -8.30 18.09
CA PHE A 153 7.60 -7.06 17.51
C PHE A 153 6.50 -6.31 16.76
N TYR A 154 5.81 -6.99 15.85
CA TYR A 154 4.79 -6.35 15.01
C TYR A 154 3.55 -5.95 15.82
N SER A 155 3.12 -6.75 16.78
CA SER A 155 1.99 -6.39 17.64
C SER A 155 2.30 -5.11 18.44
N SER A 156 3.50 -5.02 19.02
CA SER A 156 3.95 -3.84 19.76
C SER A 156 4.13 -2.63 18.84
N LEU A 157 4.74 -2.81 17.67
CA LEU A 157 4.94 -1.74 16.69
C LEU A 157 3.60 -1.14 16.24
N TYR A 158 2.64 -1.99 15.83
CA TYR A 158 1.34 -1.51 15.37
C TYR A 158 0.47 -0.96 16.49
N ALA A 159 0.57 -1.48 17.72
CA ALA A 159 -0.07 -0.89 18.89
C ALA A 159 0.42 0.55 19.12
N GLY A 160 1.74 0.75 19.07
CA GLY A 160 2.34 2.08 19.23
C GLY A 160 1.95 3.05 18.12
N LEU A 161 1.97 2.62 16.86
CA LEU A 161 1.51 3.45 15.73
C LEU A 161 0.02 3.81 15.84
N TYR A 162 -0.81 2.93 16.40
CA TYR A 162 -2.21 3.23 16.64
C TYR A 162 -2.39 4.30 17.72
N TYR A 163 -1.65 4.23 18.84
CA TYR A 163 -1.64 5.30 19.83
C TYR A 163 -1.14 6.63 19.27
N GLU A 164 -0.12 6.59 18.41
CA GLU A 164 0.38 7.77 17.72
C GLU A 164 -0.72 8.42 16.88
N SER A 165 -1.50 7.62 16.13
CA SER A 165 -2.64 8.11 15.35
C SER A 165 -3.75 8.73 16.20
N GLN A 166 -3.89 8.28 17.46
CA GLN A 166 -4.82 8.83 18.44
C GLN A 166 -4.26 10.04 19.21
N LYS A 167 -3.07 10.54 18.85
CA LYS A 167 -2.38 11.64 19.54
C LYS A 167 -2.08 11.34 21.02
N LYS A 168 -1.78 10.07 21.33
CA LYS A 168 -1.37 9.59 22.67
C LYS A 168 0.12 9.21 22.65
N PRO A 169 1.04 10.19 22.71
CA PRO A 169 2.47 9.95 22.49
C PRO A 169 3.13 9.13 23.61
N ASP A 170 2.64 9.18 24.84
CA ASP A 170 3.21 8.44 25.97
C ASP A 170 2.98 6.92 25.82
N ASP A 171 1.75 6.53 25.49
CA ASP A 171 1.39 5.14 25.20
C ASP A 171 2.12 4.65 23.93
N ALA A 172 2.20 5.51 22.90
CA ALA A 172 2.93 5.21 21.68
C ALA A 172 4.42 4.94 21.96
N LYS A 173 5.05 5.79 22.78
CA LYS A 173 6.45 5.62 23.19
C LYS A 173 6.66 4.27 23.87
N LEU A 174 5.81 3.91 24.83
CA LEU A 174 5.91 2.64 25.55
C LEU A 174 5.97 1.46 24.58
N HIS A 175 5.04 1.40 23.63
CA HIS A 175 4.93 0.28 22.69
C HIS A 175 6.02 0.27 21.60
N ILE A 176 6.39 1.44 21.06
CA ILE A 176 7.43 1.51 20.00
C ILE A 176 8.82 1.22 20.59
N VAL A 177 9.10 1.68 21.81
CA VAL A 177 10.34 1.33 22.52
C VAL A 177 10.38 -0.16 22.84
N ALA A 178 9.27 -0.74 23.32
CA ALA A 178 9.17 -2.18 23.54
C ALA A 178 9.40 -2.99 22.24
N ALA A 179 8.86 -2.52 21.11
CA ALA A 179 9.12 -3.13 19.81
C ALA A 179 10.62 -3.10 19.46
N CYS A 180 11.29 -1.95 19.63
CA CYS A 180 12.74 -1.83 19.39
C CYS A 180 13.56 -2.76 20.30
N GLN A 181 13.16 -2.91 21.56
CA GLN A 181 13.83 -3.74 22.56
C GLN A 181 13.52 -5.23 22.41
N SER A 182 12.52 -5.62 21.63
CA SER A 182 12.22 -7.04 21.38
C SER A 182 13.39 -7.77 20.70
N PRO A 183 13.51 -9.11 20.86
CA PRO A 183 14.57 -9.87 20.21
C PRO A 183 14.62 -9.69 18.69
N TYR A 184 13.46 -9.50 18.05
CA TYR A 184 13.37 -9.23 16.62
C TYR A 184 13.82 -7.81 16.28
N GLY A 185 13.38 -6.79 17.03
CA GLY A 185 13.78 -5.39 16.80
C GLY A 185 15.28 -5.15 16.98
N GLN A 186 15.92 -5.87 17.91
CA GLN A 186 17.36 -5.77 18.13
C GLN A 186 18.19 -6.49 17.05
N ARG A 187 17.75 -7.67 16.59
CA ARG A 187 18.53 -8.53 15.68
C ARG A 187 18.20 -8.35 14.21
N SER A 188 17.01 -7.85 13.88
CA SER A 188 16.56 -7.66 12.51
C SER A 188 17.11 -6.37 11.95
N ASP A 189 17.70 -6.48 10.75
CA ASP A 189 18.10 -5.34 9.92
C ASP A 189 17.07 -5.06 8.82
N ASP A 190 15.83 -5.55 8.99
CA ASP A 190 14.76 -5.28 8.05
C ASP A 190 14.25 -3.83 8.13
N TYR A 191 13.48 -3.48 7.11
CA TYR A 191 12.90 -2.13 7.01
C TYR A 191 12.05 -1.77 8.24
N MET A 192 11.28 -2.72 8.78
CA MET A 192 10.35 -2.45 9.87
C MET A 192 11.08 -2.25 11.20
N ALA A 193 12.11 -3.04 11.51
CA ALA A 193 12.97 -2.79 12.68
C ALA A 193 13.70 -1.45 12.57
N SER A 194 14.21 -1.11 11.39
CA SER A 194 14.84 0.19 11.13
C SER A 194 13.86 1.35 11.29
N LEU A 195 12.63 1.21 10.80
CA LEU A 195 11.56 2.20 10.95
C LEU A 195 11.27 2.47 12.42
N ALA A 196 11.13 1.43 13.25
CA ALA A 196 10.88 1.58 14.68
C ALA A 196 12.02 2.36 15.37
N LYS A 197 13.28 2.02 15.06
CA LYS A 197 14.47 2.72 15.59
C LYS A 197 14.49 4.19 15.19
N VAL A 198 14.28 4.49 13.91
CA VAL A 198 14.23 5.87 13.39
C VAL A 198 13.07 6.64 14.03
N HIS A 199 11.91 6.01 14.21
CA HIS A 199 10.76 6.64 14.87
C HIS A 199 11.10 7.11 16.29
N CYS A 200 11.80 6.27 17.07
CA CYS A 200 12.29 6.62 18.39
C CYS A 200 13.32 7.76 18.35
N LEU A 201 14.26 7.73 17.39
CA LEU A 201 15.27 8.78 17.23
C LEU A 201 14.65 10.15 16.89
N CYS A 202 13.73 10.20 15.93
CA CYS A 202 13.06 11.45 15.54
C CYS A 202 12.26 12.10 16.67
N ARG A 203 11.83 11.32 17.67
CA ARG A 203 11.07 11.80 18.83
C ARG A 203 11.90 11.94 20.10
N ASN A 204 13.22 11.74 20.01
CA ASN A 204 14.13 11.76 21.15
C ASN A 204 13.70 10.78 22.27
N TRP A 205 13.19 9.61 21.90
CA TRP A 205 12.80 8.56 22.84
C TRP A 205 13.96 7.64 23.22
N GLY A 206 15.13 7.84 22.61
CA GLY A 206 16.30 6.99 22.76
C GLY A 206 17.02 7.15 24.10
N SER A 207 16.96 6.10 24.92
CA SER A 207 18.15 5.26 25.10
C SER A 207 17.79 3.86 24.58
N ILE A 208 18.18 3.52 23.35
CA ILE A 208 18.00 2.19 22.76
C ILE A 208 19.37 1.70 22.33
#